data_AF-A0A8E0VGT5-F1
#
_entry.id   AF-A0A8E0VGT5-F1
#
_cell.length_a   1.000
_cell.length_b   1.000
_cell.length_c   1.000
_cell.angle_alpha   90.00
_cell.angle_beta   90.00
_cell.angle_gamma   90.00
#
_symmetry.space_group_name_H-M   'P 1'
#
loop_
_entity.id
_entity.type
_entity.pdbx_description
1 polymer ?
#
loop_
_entity_poly.entity_id
_entity_poly.type
_entity_poly.pdbx_seq_one_letter_code
_entity_poly.pdbx_strand_id
1 'polypeptide(L)'
;MLIRIFPSAFPRSVGAVTYYLLTSVSPFWAPTKEQTFENVCLQRVSYPDDLFSDVPREAIEFIQKLLVKDPGLRPSAVDCLADPWFQSGITQSLPFVELQNPGSSETMDTPVNSDSCPEQSRVDLDRSIGEC
;
A
#
# COMPACT_ATOMS: atom_id res chain seq x y z
N MET A 1 15.41 -16.18 -15.37
CA MET A 1 14.12 -16.12 -14.66
C MET A 1 13.55 -14.72 -14.83
N LEU A 2 12.87 -14.46 -15.96
CA LEU A 2 12.26 -13.16 -16.24
C LEU A 2 11.02 -13.02 -15.37
N ILE A 3 10.99 -12.01 -14.51
CA ILE A 3 9.81 -11.61 -13.76
C ILE A 3 8.79 -11.15 -14.80
N ARG A 4 7.92 -12.05 -15.25
CA ARG A 4 6.76 -11.70 -16.07
C ARG A 4 5.84 -10.90 -15.16
N ILE A 5 5.97 -9.57 -15.18
CA ILE A 5 4.92 -8.69 -14.68
C ILE A 5 3.71 -9.00 -15.55
N PHE A 6 2.83 -9.87 -15.06
CA PHE A 6 1.57 -10.13 -15.72
C PHE A 6 0.84 -8.77 -15.84
N PRO A 7 0.48 -8.32 -17.05
CA PRO A 7 -0.13 -7.00 -17.24
C PRO A 7 -1.40 -6.80 -16.39
N SER A 8 -2.01 -7.89 -15.94
CA SER A 8 -3.15 -7.88 -15.02
C SER A 8 -2.76 -7.59 -13.56
N ALA A 9 -1.52 -7.81 -13.09
CA ALA A 9 -1.18 -7.69 -11.67
C ALA A 9 -1.09 -6.24 -11.18
N PHE A 10 -0.68 -5.30 -12.04
CA PHE A 10 -0.40 -3.91 -11.66
C PHE A 10 -1.62 -3.16 -11.10
N PRO A 11 -2.82 -3.21 -11.71
CA PRO A 11 -3.97 -2.48 -11.20
C PRO A 11 -4.42 -2.94 -9.80
N ARG A 12 -4.16 -4.20 -9.40
CA ARG A 12 -4.50 -4.68 -8.04
C ARG A 12 -3.69 -4.02 -6.95
N SER A 13 -2.40 -3.79 -7.20
CA SER A 13 -1.54 -3.09 -6.25
C SER A 13 -2.01 -1.65 -6.06
N VAL A 14 -2.43 -0.99 -7.15
CA VAL A 14 -3.02 0.35 -7.09
C VAL A 14 -4.31 0.31 -6.26
N GLY A 15 -5.22 -0.62 -6.52
CA GLY A 15 -6.47 -0.75 -5.76
C GLY A 15 -6.24 -0.96 -4.26
N ALA A 16 -5.25 -1.77 -3.89
CA ALA A 16 -4.92 -2.02 -2.49
C ALA A 16 -4.34 -0.78 -1.78
N VAL A 17 -3.47 -0.05 -2.47
CA VAL A 17 -2.91 1.21 -1.96
C VAL A 17 -4.01 2.27 -1.85
N THR A 18 -4.87 2.42 -2.87
CA THR A 18 -5.99 3.37 -2.84
C THR A 18 -6.96 3.06 -1.70
N TYR A 19 -7.31 1.79 -1.47
CA TYR A 19 -8.12 1.37 -0.33
C TYR A 19 -7.49 1.85 0.98
N TYR A 20 -6.20 1.57 1.16
CA TYR A 20 -5.47 1.96 2.37
C TYR A 20 -5.41 3.49 2.54
N LEU A 21 -5.22 4.25 1.46
CA LEU A 21 -5.16 5.71 1.54
C LEU A 21 -6.49 6.34 1.92
N LEU A 22 -7.61 5.76 1.50
CA LEU A 22 -8.95 6.30 1.81
C LEU A 22 -9.45 5.89 3.19
N THR A 23 -9.06 4.71 3.69
CA THR A 23 -9.61 4.15 4.93
C THR A 23 -8.60 4.05 6.07
N SER A 24 -7.30 4.16 5.78
CA SER A 24 -6.19 3.81 6.68
C SER A 24 -6.20 2.35 7.17
N VAL A 25 -6.94 1.47 6.49
CA VAL A 25 -7.06 0.04 6.82
C VAL A 25 -6.63 -0.78 5.62
N SER A 26 -6.00 -1.94 5.84
CA SER A 26 -5.65 -2.85 4.74
C SER A 26 -6.92 -3.53 4.17
N PRO A 27 -7.08 -3.64 2.84
CA PRO A 27 -8.24 -4.30 2.22
C PRO A 27 -8.36 -5.79 2.55
N PHE A 28 -7.29 -6.42 3.01
CA PHE A 28 -7.26 -7.85 3.38
C PHE A 28 -7.22 -8.07 4.89
N TRP A 29 -7.32 -7.00 5.68
CA TRP A 29 -7.24 -7.07 7.12
C TRP A 29 -8.31 -8.01 7.69
N ALA A 30 -7.90 -8.85 8.64
CA ALA A 30 -8.80 -9.64 9.46
C ALA A 30 -8.20 -9.81 10.87
N PRO A 31 -9.03 -10.13 11.88
CA PRO A 31 -8.55 -10.27 13.26
C PRO A 31 -7.46 -11.33 13.48
N THR A 32 -7.40 -12.35 12.63
CA THR A 32 -6.37 -13.41 12.69
C THR A 32 -5.51 -13.45 11.43
N LYS A 33 -4.28 -13.94 11.59
CA LYS A 33 -3.34 -14.12 10.47
C LYS A 33 -3.87 -15.12 9.44
N GLU A 34 -4.58 -16.16 9.87
CA GLU A 34 -5.18 -17.18 9.00
C GLU A 34 -6.28 -16.56 8.12
N GLN A 35 -7.16 -15.74 8.71
CA GLN A 35 -8.20 -15.05 7.97
C GLN A 35 -7.62 -14.01 7.01
N THR A 36 -6.58 -13.29 7.45
CA THR A 36 -5.87 -12.33 6.58
C THR A 36 -5.24 -13.05 5.40
N PHE A 37 -4.57 -14.19 5.64
CA PHE A 37 -3.99 -15.02 4.59
C PHE A 37 -5.06 -15.53 3.62
N GLU A 38 -6.19 -16.02 4.13
CA GLU A 38 -7.32 -16.45 3.32
C GLU A 38 -7.85 -15.31 2.44
N ASN A 39 -8.02 -14.10 3.01
CA ASN A 39 -8.45 -12.93 2.27
C ASN A 39 -7.48 -12.55 1.14
N VAL A 40 -6.17 -12.62 1.39
CA VAL A 40 -5.14 -12.38 0.38
C VAL A 40 -5.19 -13.44 -0.73
N CYS A 41 -5.20 -14.73 -0.35
CA CYS A 41 -5.19 -15.85 -1.29
C CYS A 41 -6.46 -15.92 -2.15
N LEU A 42 -7.61 -15.67 -1.54
CA LEU A 42 -8.91 -15.74 -2.22
C LEU A 42 -9.34 -14.42 -2.84
N GLN A 43 -8.57 -13.35 -2.61
CA GLN A 43 -8.86 -11.98 -3.06
C GLN A 43 -10.22 -11.50 -2.53
N ARG A 44 -10.48 -11.73 -1.24
CA ARG A 44 -11.70 -11.27 -0.57
C ARG A 44 -11.44 -9.90 0.04
N VAL A 45 -12.26 -8.94 -0.38
CA VAL A 45 -12.25 -7.56 0.10
C VAL A 45 -13.68 -7.19 0.44
N SER A 46 -13.86 -6.49 1.55
CA SER A 46 -15.15 -5.98 2.02
C SER A 46 -15.12 -4.46 2.06
N TYR A 47 -16.30 -3.84 1.94
CA TYR A 47 -16.46 -2.38 1.95
C TYR A 47 -17.50 -2.02 3.02
N PRO A 48 -17.14 -2.09 4.31
CA PRO A 48 -18.11 -1.89 5.38
C PRO A 48 -18.43 -0.38 5.54
N ASP A 49 -19.67 -0.07 5.91
CA ASP A 49 -20.18 1.31 5.93
C ASP A 49 -19.41 2.22 6.91
N ASP A 50 -18.85 1.67 7.99
CA ASP A 50 -18.05 2.39 8.98
C ASP A 50 -16.73 2.96 8.40
N LEU A 51 -16.16 2.31 7.38
CA LEU A 51 -14.96 2.80 6.69
C LEU A 51 -15.28 3.65 5.46
N PHE A 52 -16.45 3.47 4.87
CA PHE A 52 -16.79 4.04 3.55
C PHE A 52 -17.93 5.05 3.57
N SER A 53 -18.48 5.41 4.74
CA SER A 53 -19.57 6.39 4.86
C SER A 53 -19.25 7.75 4.25
N ASP A 54 -18.00 8.20 4.40
CA ASP A 54 -17.52 9.51 3.94
C ASP A 54 -16.75 9.43 2.62
N VAL A 55 -16.64 8.24 2.04
CA VAL A 55 -15.92 8.01 0.78
C VAL A 55 -16.89 8.16 -0.39
N PRO A 56 -16.58 8.97 -1.41
CA PRO A 56 -17.46 9.14 -2.56
C PRO A 56 -17.66 7.81 -3.29
N ARG A 57 -18.88 7.57 -3.78
CA ARG A 57 -19.28 6.31 -4.42
C ARG A 57 -18.37 5.96 -5.60
N GLU A 58 -17.96 6.95 -6.37
CA GLU A 58 -17.10 6.81 -7.52
C GLU A 58 -15.71 6.26 -7.13
N ALA A 59 -15.20 6.60 -5.95
CA ALA A 59 -13.95 6.05 -5.43
C ALA A 59 -14.09 4.56 -5.10
N ILE A 60 -15.22 4.19 -4.50
CA ILE A 60 -15.50 2.80 -4.12
C ILE A 60 -15.60 1.93 -5.37
N GLU A 61 -16.34 2.40 -6.38
CA GLU A 61 -16.44 1.74 -7.68
C GLU A 61 -15.08 1.60 -8.37
N PHE A 62 -14.25 2.65 -8.30
CA PHE A 62 -12.89 2.60 -8.81
C PHE A 62 -12.04 1.50 -8.13
N ILE A 63 -12.04 1.44 -6.79
CA ILE A 63 -11.33 0.39 -6.04
C ILE A 63 -11.87 -1.01 -6.39
N GLN A 64 -13.19 -1.17 -6.53
CA GLN A 64 -13.82 -2.44 -6.88
C GLN A 64 -13.39 -2.95 -8.27
N LYS A 65 -13.28 -2.07 -9.26
CA LYS A 65 -12.76 -2.41 -10.59
C LYS A 65 -11.32 -2.90 -10.53
N LEU A 66 -10.50 -2.28 -9.66
CA LEU A 66 -9.08 -2.62 -9.50
C LEU A 66 -8.86 -3.94 -8.73
N LEU A 67 -9.68 -4.21 -7.72
CA LEU A 67 -9.60 -5.39 -6.86
C LEU A 67 -10.47 -6.56 -7.34
N VAL A 68 -10.95 -6.53 -8.58
CA VAL A 68 -11.75 -7.62 -9.15
C VAL A 68 -10.91 -8.91 -9.26
N LYS A 69 -11.49 -10.05 -8.88
CA LYS A 69 -10.80 -11.34 -8.88
C LYS A 69 -10.45 -11.82 -10.29
N ASP A 70 -11.38 -11.64 -11.23
CA ASP A 70 -11.20 -12.04 -12.63
C ASP A 70 -10.25 -11.09 -13.38
N PRO A 71 -9.07 -11.54 -13.82
CA PRO A 71 -8.15 -10.69 -14.57
C PRO A 71 -8.70 -10.22 -15.92
N GLY A 72 -9.68 -10.91 -16.53
CA GLY A 72 -10.29 -10.52 -17.80
C GLY A 72 -11.26 -9.34 -17.69
N LEU A 73 -11.81 -9.10 -16.50
CA LEU A 73 -12.67 -7.95 -16.20
C LEU A 73 -11.89 -6.74 -15.68
N ARG A 74 -10.58 -6.90 -15.46
CA ARG A 74 -9.74 -5.85 -14.88
C ARG A 74 -9.40 -4.81 -15.96
N PRO A 75 -9.65 -3.51 -15.70
CA PRO A 75 -9.26 -2.45 -16.63
C PRO A 75 -7.75 -2.42 -16.85
N SER A 76 -7.32 -1.98 -18.03
CA SER A 76 -5.91 -1.70 -18.27
C SER A 76 -5.45 -0.49 -17.45
N ALA A 77 -4.14 -0.32 -17.24
CA ALA A 77 -3.62 0.85 -16.54
C ALA A 77 -4.06 2.17 -17.19
N VAL A 78 -4.18 2.19 -18.52
CA VAL A 78 -4.64 3.37 -19.28
C VAL A 78 -6.11 3.66 -18.97
N ASP A 79 -6.96 2.64 -18.91
CA ASP A 79 -8.37 2.78 -18.57
C ASP A 79 -8.56 3.25 -17.12
N CYS A 80 -7.71 2.78 -16.20
CA CYS A 80 -7.72 3.22 -14.81
C CYS A 80 -7.40 4.71 -14.70
N LEU A 81 -6.40 5.17 -15.45
CA LEU A 81 -6.03 6.60 -15.49
C LEU A 81 -7.13 7.45 -16.10
N ALA A 82 -7.93 6.90 -17.02
CA ALA A 82 -9.06 7.58 -17.65
C ALA A 82 -10.34 7.55 -16.81
N ASP A 83 -10.36 6.87 -15.65
CA ASP A 83 -11.57 6.78 -14.83
C ASP A 83 -12.00 8.17 -14.33
N PRO A 84 -13.31 8.50 -14.40
CA PRO A 84 -13.80 9.83 -14.00
C PRO A 84 -13.42 10.22 -12.58
N TRP A 85 -13.38 9.26 -11.65
CA TRP A 85 -12.98 9.55 -10.27
C TRP A 85 -11.54 10.02 -10.19
N PHE A 86 -10.65 9.36 -10.91
CA PHE A 86 -9.22 9.68 -10.94
C PHE A 86 -8.95 11.02 -11.64
N GLN A 87 -9.64 11.29 -12.76
CA GLN A 87 -9.51 12.53 -13.52
C GLN A 87 -10.06 13.76 -12.76
N SER A 88 -11.13 13.57 -11.98
CA SER A 88 -11.74 14.66 -11.21
C SER A 88 -10.82 15.18 -10.09
N GLY A 89 -10.01 14.31 -9.49
CA GLY A 89 -9.08 14.67 -8.41
C GLY A 89 -7.83 15.43 -8.87
N ILE A 90 -7.34 15.19 -10.09
CA ILE A 90 -6.17 15.92 -10.66
C ILE A 90 -6.53 17.38 -10.97
N THR A 91 -7.80 17.64 -11.30
CA THR A 91 -8.27 18.96 -11.71
C THR A 91 -8.58 19.87 -10.51
N GLN A 92 -8.84 19.29 -9.34
CA GLN A 92 -8.86 20.05 -8.09
C GLN A 92 -7.41 20.27 -7.66
N SER A 93 -6.85 21.40 -8.07
CA SER A 93 -5.53 21.84 -7.62
C SER A 93 -5.43 21.68 -6.11
N LEU A 94 -4.70 20.68 -5.64
CA LEU A 94 -4.19 20.70 -4.28
C LEU A 94 -3.44 22.03 -4.17
N PRO A 95 -3.79 22.94 -3.24
CA PRO A 95 -2.96 24.10 -3.01
C PRO A 95 -1.58 23.56 -2.70
N PHE A 96 -0.61 23.92 -3.53
CA PHE A 96 0.79 23.59 -3.31
C PHE A 96 1.10 23.95 -1.86
N VAL A 97 1.29 22.95 -1.00
CA VAL A 97 1.86 23.18 0.32
C VAL A 97 3.32 23.48 0.05
N GLU A 98 3.60 24.77 -0.15
CA GLU A 98 4.94 25.30 -0.05
C GLU A 98 5.42 24.90 1.35
N LEU A 99 6.37 23.98 1.42
CA LEU A 99 7.12 23.73 2.64
C LEU A 99 7.82 25.04 2.97
N GLN A 100 7.19 25.88 3.78
CA GLN A 100 7.81 27.06 4.32
C GLN A 100 8.99 26.58 5.14
N ASN A 101 10.18 26.64 4.54
CA ASN A 101 11.45 26.37 5.20
C ASN A 101 11.60 27.39 6.33
N PRO A 102 11.41 27.03 7.61
CA PRO A 102 11.63 27.97 8.68
C PRO A 102 13.12 27.97 8.97
N GLY A 103 13.79 29.00 8.46
CA GLY A 103 14.94 29.62 9.13
C GLY A 103 16.11 28.71 9.47
N SER A 104 17.17 28.85 8.68
CA SER A 104 18.55 28.68 9.10
C SER A 104 18.86 29.34 10.47
N SER A 105 19.82 28.71 11.19
CA SER A 105 20.54 29.12 12.43
C SER A 105 19.84 28.65 13.71
N GLU A 106 20.43 27.87 14.63
CA GLU A 106 21.75 28.03 15.25
C GLU A 106 22.43 26.68 15.59
N THR A 107 23.75 26.70 15.52
CA THR A 107 24.73 25.65 15.86
C THR A 107 24.76 25.35 17.35
N MET A 108 24.86 24.07 17.72
CA MET A 108 25.52 23.68 18.97
C MET A 108 26.19 22.32 18.80
N ASP A 109 27.50 22.37 18.59
CA ASP A 109 28.39 21.23 18.52
C ASP A 109 28.35 20.44 19.84
N THR A 110 28.18 19.13 19.76
CA THR A 110 28.66 18.22 20.82
C THR A 110 29.11 16.90 20.19
N PRO A 111 30.36 16.45 20.42
CA PRO A 111 30.92 15.30 19.75
C PRO A 111 30.41 14.02 20.43
N VAL A 112 29.62 13.20 19.72
CA VAL A 112 29.35 11.84 20.19
C VAL A 112 30.50 10.94 19.73
N ASN A 113 31.34 10.63 20.71
CA ASN A 113 32.49 9.76 20.61
C ASN A 113 32.08 8.37 20.13
N SER A 114 32.74 7.89 19.07
CA SER A 114 32.73 6.50 18.66
C SER A 114 33.49 5.68 19.69
N ASP A 115 32.79 4.96 20.56
CA ASP A 115 33.35 3.75 21.18
C ASP A 115 32.28 2.83 21.80
N SER A 116 32.21 1.62 21.23
CA SER A 116 32.01 0.33 21.90
C SER A 116 30.70 0.03 22.65
N CYS A 117 29.96 -0.99 22.16
CA CYS A 117 29.20 -1.88 23.03
C CYS A 117 29.55 -3.35 22.69
N PRO A 118 29.87 -4.21 23.69
CA PRO A 118 30.49 -5.52 23.48
C PRO A 118 29.50 -6.66 23.14
N GLU A 119 30.08 -7.74 22.61
CA GLU A 119 29.47 -9.01 22.22
C GLU A 119 28.78 -9.84 23.34
N GLN A 120 28.03 -10.84 22.85
CA GLN A 120 27.59 -12.14 23.42
C GLN A 120 26.19 -12.18 24.08
N SER A 121 25.28 -13.11 23.70
CA SER A 121 25.45 -14.52 23.26
C SER A 121 24.23 -15.00 22.44
N ARG A 122 24.44 -15.53 21.22
CA ARG A 122 24.43 -16.96 20.80
C ARG A 122 23.15 -17.77 21.07
N VAL A 123 22.43 -18.12 19.99
CA VAL A 123 22.16 -19.53 19.63
C VAL A 123 21.97 -19.66 18.11
N ASP A 124 22.88 -20.41 17.51
CA ASP A 124 22.88 -20.85 16.12
C ASP A 124 21.63 -21.68 15.80
N LEU A 125 20.99 -21.39 14.67
CA LEU A 125 20.09 -22.35 14.03
C LEU A 125 20.33 -22.35 12.52
N ASP A 126 21.55 -22.71 12.12
CA ASP A 126 21.75 -23.35 10.82
C ASP A 126 21.35 -24.82 10.95
N ARG A 127 20.20 -25.17 10.37
CA ARG A 127 19.93 -26.53 9.92
C ARG A 127 18.97 -26.53 8.75
N SER A 128 19.54 -26.42 7.56
CA SER A 128 19.21 -27.22 6.37
C SER A 128 17.98 -28.14 6.50
N ILE A 129 16.88 -27.75 5.85
CA ILE A 129 15.86 -28.61 5.21
C ILE A 129 15.15 -27.65 4.21
N GLY A 130 14.97 -27.89 2.92
CA GLY A 130 15.22 -29.00 2.01
C GLY A 130 14.58 -28.57 0.68
N GLU A 131 15.27 -28.89 -0.40
CA GLU A 131 14.82 -29.10 -1.79
C GLU A 131 13.56 -28.39 -2.32
N CYS A 132 13.79 -27.58 -3.36
CA CYS A 132 12.80 -27.12 -4.34
C CYS A 132 12.17 -28.27 -5.13
#